data_AF-A0A9E5BNN9-F1
#
_entry.id   AF-A0A9E5BNN9-F1
#
_cell.length_a   1.000
_cell.length_b   1.000
_cell.length_c   1.000
_cell.angle_alpha   90.00
_cell.angle_beta   90.00
_cell.angle_gamma   90.00
#
_symmetry.space_group_name_H-M   'P 1'
#
loop_
_entity.id
_entity.type
_entity.pdbx_description
1 polymer ?
#
loop_
_entity_poly.entity_id
_entity_poly.type
_entity_poly.pdbx_seq_one_letter_code
_entity_poly.pdbx_strand_id
1 'polypeptide(L)'
;MSLAELRRFDQEFADQLSKSAGFSLLCGRYEGVDHRVVEHLIDGEISIGDVVLSGGEVAACVVIEATARLLPGAMGNDASPVSESFGVSRMLEEPHYTRPAEFRGWEVPEVLRSGDHAKIERWRRAQALHRTVRSRPDLIERRGGLSSVEKRLLEEFPCVPYPERPL
;
A
#
# COMPACT_ATOMS: atom_id res chain seq x y z
N MET A 1 -13.79 -20.53 -0.63
CA MET A 1 -12.88 -19.88 0.33
C MET A 1 -13.77 -19.48 1.50
N SER A 2 -13.63 -20.10 2.67
CA SER A 2 -14.46 -19.77 3.83
C SER A 2 -14.06 -18.38 4.31
N LEU A 3 -14.87 -17.36 4.04
CA LEU A 3 -14.65 -15.98 4.49
C LEU A 3 -15.47 -15.66 5.75
N ALA A 4 -15.83 -16.68 6.55
CA ALA A 4 -16.70 -16.56 7.73
C ALA A 4 -16.19 -15.63 8.86
N GLU A 5 -15.04 -14.97 8.70
CA GLU A 5 -14.47 -14.05 9.68
C GLU A 5 -14.30 -12.65 9.09
N LEU A 6 -14.66 -11.63 9.88
CA LEU A 6 -14.39 -10.23 9.55
C LEU A 6 -12.91 -10.03 9.25
N ARG A 7 -12.61 -9.61 8.02
CA ARG A 7 -11.25 -9.36 7.54
C ARG A 7 -11.00 -7.87 7.35
N ARG A 8 -9.83 -7.39 7.78
CA ARG A 8 -9.35 -6.06 7.37
C ARG A 8 -8.91 -6.10 5.89
N PHE A 9 -9.41 -5.16 5.09
CA PHE A 9 -9.04 -5.01 3.69
C PHE A 9 -7.57 -4.61 3.57
N ASP A 10 -6.82 -5.34 2.75
CA ASP A 10 -5.41 -5.12 2.47
C ASP A 10 -5.09 -5.38 0.99
N GLN A 11 -3.87 -5.03 0.59
CA GLN A 11 -3.43 -5.17 -0.81
C GLN A 11 -3.40 -6.63 -1.28
N GLU A 12 -3.21 -7.59 -0.37
CA GLU A 12 -3.30 -9.00 -0.72
C GLU A 12 -4.72 -9.40 -1.05
N PHE A 13 -5.71 -8.90 -0.30
CA PHE A 13 -7.09 -9.20 -0.61
C PHE A 13 -7.54 -8.57 -1.92
N ALA A 14 -7.10 -7.34 -2.22
CA ALA A 14 -7.34 -6.71 -3.52
C ALA A 14 -6.80 -7.56 -4.69
N ASP A 15 -5.60 -8.12 -4.56
CA ASP A 15 -5.00 -9.04 -5.54
C ASP A 15 -5.75 -10.38 -5.67
N GLN A 16 -6.31 -10.89 -4.57
CA GLN A 16 -7.17 -12.07 -4.60
C GLN A 16 -8.49 -11.78 -5.32
N LEU A 17 -9.13 -10.64 -5.03
CA LEU A 17 -10.39 -10.24 -5.66
C LEU A 17 -10.22 -9.96 -7.15
N SER A 18 -9.09 -9.38 -7.59
CA SER A 18 -8.85 -9.07 -9.01
C SER A 18 -8.67 -10.31 -9.87
N LYS A 19 -8.30 -11.44 -9.26
CA LYS A 19 -8.16 -12.76 -9.89
C LYS A 19 -9.40 -13.64 -9.76
N SER A 20 -10.42 -13.16 -9.05
CA SER A 20 -11.68 -13.89 -8.87
C SER A 20 -12.55 -13.85 -10.14
N ALA A 21 -13.58 -14.71 -10.21
CA ALA A 21 -14.57 -14.66 -11.28
C ALA A 21 -15.54 -13.46 -11.17
N GLY A 22 -15.43 -12.67 -10.10
CA GLY A 22 -16.35 -11.60 -9.72
C GLY A 22 -16.80 -11.72 -8.27
N PHE A 23 -17.37 -10.64 -7.75
CA PHE A 23 -17.91 -10.57 -6.39
C PHE A 23 -19.04 -9.54 -6.32
N SER A 24 -19.87 -9.64 -5.28
CA SER A 24 -20.92 -8.68 -4.95
C SER A 24 -20.59 -8.03 -3.61
N LEU A 25 -20.90 -6.74 -3.46
CA LEU A 25 -20.74 -6.01 -2.21
C LEU A 25 -22.11 -5.58 -1.68
N LEU A 26 -22.41 -5.96 -0.44
CA LEU A 26 -23.60 -5.48 0.26
C LEU A 26 -23.25 -4.28 1.13
N CYS A 27 -23.80 -3.11 0.80
CA CYS A 27 -23.59 -1.89 1.55
C CYS A 27 -24.69 -1.71 2.61
N GLY A 28 -24.36 -1.92 3.88
CA GLY A 28 -25.26 -1.57 4.98
C GLY A 28 -25.44 -0.06 5.15
N ARG A 29 -26.57 0.35 5.73
CA ARG A 29 -26.86 1.72 6.20
C ARG A 29 -27.53 1.66 7.56
N TYR A 30 -27.66 2.81 8.23
CA TYR A 30 -28.24 2.90 9.57
C TYR A 30 -27.45 2.00 10.53
N GLU A 31 -28.14 1.12 11.27
CA GLU A 31 -27.53 0.17 12.21
C GLU A 31 -26.96 -1.09 11.53
N GLY A 32 -27.10 -1.22 10.20
CA GLY A 32 -26.54 -2.31 9.42
C GLY A 32 -27.60 -3.12 8.67
N VAL A 33 -27.32 -4.41 8.52
CA VAL A 33 -28.15 -5.37 7.79
C VAL A 33 -28.68 -6.40 8.77
N ASP A 34 -29.91 -6.88 8.56
CA ASP A 34 -30.49 -7.98 9.35
C ASP A 34 -29.53 -9.18 9.39
N HIS A 35 -29.25 -9.68 10.59
CA HIS A 35 -28.22 -10.71 10.78
C HIS A 35 -28.53 -12.02 10.03
N ARG A 36 -29.80 -12.32 9.74
CA ARG A 36 -30.19 -13.52 8.95
C ARG A 36 -29.69 -13.43 7.50
N VAL A 37 -29.54 -12.22 6.96
CA VAL A 37 -28.90 -12.01 5.65
C VAL A 37 -27.43 -12.40 5.74
N VAL A 38 -26.76 -12.02 6.84
CA VAL A 38 -25.36 -12.38 7.09
C VAL A 38 -25.21 -13.90 7.19
N GLU A 39 -26.04 -14.56 8.00
CA GLU A 39 -26.00 -16.01 8.23
C GLU A 39 -26.24 -16.85 6.96
N HIS A 40 -27.06 -16.35 6.03
CA HIS A 40 -27.53 -17.17 4.90
C HIS A 40 -27.01 -16.74 3.53
N LEU A 41 -26.60 -15.48 3.36
CA LEU A 41 -26.29 -14.90 2.04
C LEU A 41 -24.90 -14.27 1.94
N ILE A 42 -24.19 -14.06 3.06
CA ILE A 42 -22.90 -13.37 3.07
C ILE A 42 -21.76 -14.38 3.22
N ASP A 43 -20.85 -14.37 2.26
CA ASP A 43 -19.66 -15.23 2.29
C ASP A 43 -18.64 -14.76 3.33
N GLY A 44 -18.59 -13.45 3.58
CA GLY A 44 -17.72 -12.84 4.58
C GLY A 44 -17.85 -11.33 4.70
N GLU A 45 -17.17 -10.79 5.72
CA GLU A 45 -17.23 -9.38 6.09
C GLU A 45 -15.88 -8.69 5.91
N ILE A 46 -15.90 -7.42 5.47
CA ILE A 46 -14.70 -6.63 5.18
C ILE A 46 -14.76 -5.32 5.96
N SER A 47 -13.69 -5.02 6.70
CA SER A 47 -13.45 -3.70 7.30
C SER A 47 -12.34 -2.96 6.56
N ILE A 48 -12.54 -1.69 6.22
CA ILE A 48 -11.49 -0.83 5.66
C ILE A 48 -10.59 -0.20 6.74
N GLY A 49 -10.90 -0.39 8.02
CA GLY A 49 -10.14 0.14 9.16
C GLY A 49 -10.99 0.34 10.41
N ASP A 50 -10.34 0.75 11.50
CA ASP A 50 -10.97 0.95 12.81
C ASP A 50 -11.69 2.32 12.86
N VAL A 51 -12.69 2.46 12.00
CA VAL A 51 -13.49 3.68 11.81
C VAL A 51 -14.95 3.31 11.56
N VAL A 52 -15.87 4.23 11.89
CA VAL A 52 -17.31 4.06 11.62
C VAL A 52 -17.72 5.01 10.51
N LEU A 53 -18.41 4.47 9.50
CA LEU A 53 -18.99 5.22 8.39
C LEU A 53 -20.52 5.19 8.48
N SER A 54 -21.19 6.17 7.87
CA SER A 54 -22.67 6.20 7.81
C SER A 54 -23.29 5.13 6.91
N GLY A 55 -22.48 4.49 6.07
CA GLY A 55 -22.90 3.44 5.15
C GLY A 55 -21.69 2.77 4.48
N GLY A 56 -21.92 1.60 3.89
CA GLY A 56 -20.89 0.78 3.26
C GLY A 56 -20.37 1.29 1.92
N GLU A 57 -20.96 2.33 1.33
CA GLU A 57 -20.67 2.74 -0.05
C GLU A 57 -19.24 3.24 -0.23
N VAL A 58 -18.71 4.01 0.72
CA VAL A 58 -17.31 4.49 0.64
C VAL A 58 -16.35 3.32 0.78
N ALA A 59 -16.63 2.37 1.67
CA ALA A 59 -15.83 1.16 1.81
C ALA A 59 -15.87 0.32 0.53
N ALA A 60 -17.04 0.18 -0.10
CA ALA A 60 -17.19 -0.51 -1.37
C ALA A 60 -16.40 0.18 -2.49
N CYS A 61 -16.43 1.51 -2.58
CA CYS A 61 -15.61 2.25 -3.53
C CYS A 61 -14.11 2.00 -3.35
N VAL A 62 -13.62 1.93 -2.10
CA VAL A 62 -12.21 1.60 -1.81
C VAL A 62 -11.85 0.21 -2.32
N VAL A 63 -12.71 -0.79 -2.04
CA VAL A 63 -12.49 -2.17 -2.51
C VAL A 63 -12.50 -2.24 -4.04
N ILE A 64 -13.46 -1.57 -4.68
CA ILE A 64 -13.58 -1.53 -6.15
C ILE A 64 -12.35 -0.86 -6.77
N GLU A 65 -11.93 0.30 -6.28
CA GLU A 65 -10.79 1.04 -6.83
C GLU A 65 -9.49 0.24 -6.72
N ALA A 66 -9.18 -0.26 -5.51
CA ALA A 66 -7.97 -1.02 -5.25
C ALA A 66 -7.90 -2.35 -6.02
N THR A 67 -9.06 -2.96 -6.31
CA THR A 67 -9.16 -4.21 -7.07
C THR A 67 -9.12 -3.96 -8.58
N ALA A 68 -9.90 -3.00 -9.07
CA ALA A 68 -10.06 -2.75 -10.50
C ALA A 68 -8.76 -2.26 -11.15
N ARG A 69 -7.95 -1.49 -10.43
CA ARG A 69 -6.63 -1.04 -10.91
C ARG A 69 -5.67 -2.19 -11.22
N LEU A 70 -5.85 -3.36 -10.59
CA LEU A 70 -5.00 -4.54 -10.80
C LEU A 70 -5.39 -5.34 -12.05
N LEU A 71 -6.50 -5.00 -12.71
CA LEU A 71 -6.93 -5.68 -13.92
C LEU A 71 -6.00 -5.33 -15.10
N PRO A 72 -5.73 -6.29 -16.01
CA PRO A 72 -4.91 -6.05 -17.19
C PRO A 72 -5.42 -4.84 -18.00
N GLY A 73 -4.53 -3.90 -18.30
CA GLY A 73 -4.84 -2.70 -19.07
C GLY A 73 -5.59 -1.59 -18.31
N ALA A 74 -5.93 -1.77 -17.03
CA ALA A 74 -6.50 -0.71 -16.20
C ALA A 74 -5.46 0.37 -15.88
N MET A 75 -4.21 -0.03 -15.67
CA MET A 75 -3.08 0.88 -15.50
C MET A 75 -2.29 0.98 -16.80
N GLY A 76 -1.92 2.20 -17.19
CA GLY A 76 -1.10 2.44 -18.39
C GLY A 76 0.36 1.99 -18.27
N ASN A 77 0.78 1.49 -17.10
CA ASN A 77 2.13 0.99 -16.83
C ASN A 77 2.08 -0.27 -15.96
N ASP A 78 2.37 -1.43 -16.55
CA ASP A 78 2.35 -2.72 -15.87
C ASP A 78 3.43 -2.86 -14.77
N ALA A 79 4.44 -1.99 -14.75
CA ALA A 79 5.47 -1.99 -13.71
C ALA A 79 5.05 -1.30 -12.41
N SER A 80 4.05 -0.41 -12.44
CA SER A 80 3.59 0.37 -11.28
C SER A 80 3.16 -0.48 -10.07
N PRO A 81 2.33 -1.54 -10.19
CA PRO A 81 1.91 -2.32 -9.03
C PRO A 81 3.05 -3.10 -8.34
N VAL A 82 4.22 -3.20 -8.98
CA VAL A 82 5.40 -3.87 -8.42
C VAL A 82 6.15 -2.94 -7.46
N SER A 83 6.33 -1.67 -7.82
CA SER A 83 7.07 -0.69 -7.02
C SER A 83 6.22 -0.01 -5.94
N GLU A 84 4.89 -0.13 -6.04
CA GLU A 84 3.96 0.55 -5.14
C GLU A 84 3.97 0.05 -3.68
N SER A 85 3.51 0.93 -2.79
CA SER A 85 3.35 0.62 -1.38
C SER A 85 2.47 -0.63 -1.20
N PHE A 86 2.93 -1.57 -0.37
CA PHE A 86 2.29 -2.87 -0.10
C PHE A 86 2.20 -3.84 -1.29
N GLY A 87 2.80 -3.49 -2.44
CA GLY A 87 2.93 -4.34 -3.62
C GLY A 87 3.87 -5.54 -3.39
N VAL A 88 4.60 -5.96 -4.42
CA VAL A 88 5.46 -7.17 -4.36
C VAL A 88 6.47 -7.11 -3.21
N SER A 89 7.00 -5.93 -2.92
CA SER A 89 7.98 -5.74 -1.85
C SER A 89 7.38 -5.84 -0.43
N ARG A 90 6.05 -5.73 -0.29
CA ARG A 90 5.33 -5.61 0.99
C ARG A 90 5.82 -4.48 1.90
N MET A 91 6.39 -3.42 1.31
CA MET A 91 6.94 -2.26 2.02
C MET A 91 6.28 -0.97 1.55
N LEU A 92 6.59 0.16 2.20
CA LEU A 92 6.21 1.48 1.73
C LEU A 92 7.14 1.93 0.59
N GLU A 93 6.63 2.76 -0.31
CA GLU A 93 7.41 3.40 -1.39
C GLU A 93 8.43 4.42 -0.86
N GLU A 94 9.44 4.66 -1.69
CA GLU A 94 10.36 5.77 -1.56
C GLU A 94 9.64 7.15 -1.70
N PRO A 95 10.32 8.26 -1.36
CA PRO A 95 9.80 9.58 -1.68
C PRO A 95 10.00 9.91 -3.16
N HIS A 96 8.97 10.52 -3.76
CA HIS A 96 8.99 10.95 -5.15
C HIS A 96 9.32 12.44 -5.27
N TYR A 97 10.10 12.76 -6.30
CA TYR A 97 10.47 14.11 -6.66
C TYR A 97 10.13 14.33 -8.13
N THR A 98 9.73 15.55 -8.48
CA THR A 98 9.46 15.95 -9.86
C THR A 98 10.07 17.31 -10.13
N ARG A 99 9.98 17.77 -11.38
CA ARG A 99 10.46 19.09 -11.77
C ARG A 99 9.68 20.20 -11.05
N PRO A 100 10.30 21.35 -10.74
CA PRO A 100 11.70 21.71 -11.01
C PRO A 100 12.71 21.07 -10.05
N ALA A 101 14.00 21.06 -10.41
CA ALA A 101 15.08 20.47 -9.59
C ALA A 101 15.31 21.20 -8.25
N GLU A 102 14.91 22.47 -8.18
CA GLU A 102 14.87 23.27 -6.96
C GLU A 102 13.53 24.01 -6.91
N PHE A 103 12.86 23.94 -5.77
CA PHE A 103 11.62 24.67 -5.52
C PHE A 103 11.69 25.32 -4.14
N ARG A 104 11.66 26.65 -4.07
CA ARG A 104 11.75 27.43 -2.81
C ARG A 104 13.00 27.11 -1.96
N GLY A 105 14.14 26.86 -2.61
CA GLY A 105 15.37 26.43 -1.95
C GLY A 105 15.38 24.97 -1.50
N TRP A 106 14.35 24.17 -1.83
CA TRP A 106 14.33 22.73 -1.59
C TRP A 106 14.84 22.00 -2.84
N GLU A 107 16.01 21.37 -2.71
CA GLU A 107 16.63 20.65 -3.81
C GLU A 107 16.15 19.20 -3.90
N VAL A 108 16.02 18.72 -5.13
CA VAL A 108 15.93 17.28 -5.42
C VAL A 108 17.28 16.63 -5.08
N PRO A 109 17.30 15.48 -4.36
CA PRO A 109 18.53 14.77 -4.02
C PRO A 109 19.46 14.59 -5.22
N GLU A 110 20.74 14.90 -5.04
CA GLU A 110 21.75 14.86 -6.11
C GLU A 110 21.80 13.49 -6.82
N VAL A 111 21.62 12.39 -6.06
CA VAL A 111 21.55 11.04 -6.62
C VAL A 111 20.47 10.89 -7.69
N LEU A 112 19.32 11.55 -7.54
CA LEU A 112 18.23 11.55 -8.53
C LEU A 112 18.53 12.45 -9.74
N ARG A 113 19.54 13.32 -9.64
CA ARG A 113 20.02 14.20 -10.72
C ARG A 113 21.25 13.64 -11.45
N SER A 114 21.82 12.54 -10.96
CA SER A 114 23.10 11.99 -11.45
C SER A 114 23.02 11.28 -12.80
N GLY A 115 21.83 10.83 -13.22
CA GLY A 115 21.65 9.97 -14.40
C GLY A 115 22.11 8.51 -14.21
N ASP A 116 22.68 8.15 -13.05
CA ASP A 116 23.08 6.78 -12.73
C ASP A 116 21.86 5.97 -12.28
N HIS A 117 21.25 5.25 -13.22
CA HIS A 117 20.06 4.43 -12.97
C HIS A 117 20.27 3.37 -11.88
N ALA A 118 21.45 2.77 -11.78
CA ALA A 118 21.73 1.75 -10.78
C ALA A 118 21.83 2.36 -9.37
N LYS A 119 22.49 3.52 -9.25
CA LYS A 119 22.57 4.27 -8.00
C LYS A 119 21.22 4.82 -7.57
N ILE A 120 20.40 5.28 -8.52
CA ILE A 120 19.03 5.75 -8.27
C ILE A 120 18.18 4.60 -7.70
N GLU A 121 18.21 3.43 -8.31
CA GLU A 121 17.39 2.29 -7.85
C GLU A 121 17.80 1.81 -6.46
N ARG A 122 19.11 1.74 -6.19
CA ARG A 122 19.63 1.45 -4.84
C ARG A 122 19.18 2.48 -3.82
N TRP A 123 19.23 3.76 -4.18
CA TRP A 123 18.77 4.84 -3.31
C TRP A 123 17.26 4.74 -3.04
N ARG A 124 16.43 4.50 -4.06
CA ARG A 124 14.97 4.32 -3.90
C ARG A 124 14.67 3.18 -2.94
N ARG A 125 15.31 2.03 -3.15
CA ARG A 125 15.19 0.87 -2.27
C ARG A 125 15.58 1.21 -0.82
N ALA A 126 16.67 1.95 -0.62
CA ALA A 126 17.10 2.39 0.70
C ALA A 126 16.06 3.30 1.37
N GLN A 127 15.51 4.27 0.65
CA GLN A 127 14.53 5.20 1.20
C GLN A 127 13.19 4.52 1.52
N ALA A 128 12.74 3.59 0.67
CA ALA A 128 11.59 2.73 0.93
C ALA A 128 11.79 1.93 2.24
N LEU A 129 12.98 1.35 2.45
CA LEU A 129 13.33 0.64 3.67
C LEU A 129 13.35 1.57 4.89
N HIS A 130 14.04 2.72 4.82
CA HIS A 130 14.06 3.71 5.91
C HIS A 130 12.64 4.13 6.32
N ARG A 131 11.80 4.46 5.34
CA ARG A 131 10.40 4.82 5.57
C ARG A 131 9.62 3.69 6.21
N THR A 132 9.80 2.46 5.74
CA THR A 132 9.10 1.28 6.26
C THR A 132 9.54 0.95 7.68
N VAL A 133 10.83 0.91 7.96
CA VAL A 133 11.38 0.68 9.32
C VAL A 133 10.82 1.71 10.31
N ARG A 134 10.76 2.99 9.91
CA ARG A 134 10.27 4.05 10.79
C ARG A 134 8.75 4.03 10.98
N SER A 135 7.99 3.90 9.89
CA SER A 135 6.54 4.15 9.90
C SER A 135 5.69 2.88 9.99
N ARG A 136 6.22 1.73 9.57
CA ARG A 136 5.56 0.42 9.57
C ARG A 136 6.56 -0.70 9.89
N PRO A 137 7.23 -0.66 11.06
CA PRO A 137 8.22 -1.68 11.45
C PRO A 137 7.63 -3.10 11.41
N ASP A 138 6.32 -3.22 11.65
CA ASP A 138 5.55 -4.46 11.56
C ASP A 138 5.67 -5.15 10.18
N LEU A 139 5.84 -4.40 9.08
CA LEU A 139 6.07 -4.98 7.75
C LEU A 139 7.46 -5.61 7.61
N ILE A 140 8.47 -5.06 8.29
CA ILE A 140 9.83 -5.59 8.29
C ILE A 140 9.91 -6.83 9.20
N GLU A 141 9.23 -6.79 10.34
CA GLU A 141 9.15 -7.94 11.26
C GLU A 141 8.48 -9.14 10.62
N ARG A 142 7.34 -8.94 9.92
CA ARG A 142 6.60 -10.02 9.25
C ARG A 142 7.40 -10.81 8.22
N ARG A 143 8.42 -10.19 7.61
CA ARG A 143 9.30 -10.84 6.63
C ARG A 143 10.63 -11.35 7.23
N GLY A 144 10.76 -11.36 8.56
CA GLY A 144 11.94 -11.89 9.25
C GLY A 144 13.06 -10.88 9.51
N GLY A 145 12.78 -9.57 9.42
CA GLY A 145 13.74 -8.51 9.68
C GLY A 145 14.50 -8.03 8.43
N LEU A 146 15.53 -7.20 8.66
CA LEU A 146 16.41 -6.70 7.59
C LEU A 146 17.53 -7.71 7.29
N SER A 147 17.72 -8.00 6.00
CA SER A 147 18.87 -8.78 5.54
C SER A 147 20.18 -8.01 5.71
N SER A 148 21.32 -8.72 5.66
CA SER A 148 22.65 -8.09 5.71
C SER A 148 22.90 -7.13 4.54
N VAL A 149 22.33 -7.42 3.37
CA VAL A 149 22.40 -6.55 2.19
C VAL A 149 21.62 -5.25 2.43
N GLU A 150 20.41 -5.34 2.99
CA GLU A 150 19.58 -4.17 3.27
C GLU A 150 20.18 -3.30 4.37
N LYS A 151 20.80 -3.90 5.40
CA LYS A 151 21.53 -3.13 6.43
C LYS A 151 22.66 -2.29 5.82
N ARG A 152 23.49 -2.89 4.96
CA ARG A 152 24.54 -2.15 4.23
C ARG A 152 23.96 -1.05 3.33
N LEU A 153 22.82 -1.32 2.70
CA LEU A 153 22.15 -0.34 1.84
C LEU A 153 21.66 0.88 2.63
N LEU A 154 21.15 0.67 3.85
CA LEU A 154 20.73 1.74 4.75
C LEU A 154 21.91 2.57 5.27
N GLU A 155 23.09 1.95 5.44
CA GLU A 155 24.35 2.63 5.79
C GLU A 155 24.86 3.50 4.63
N GLU A 156 24.77 2.98 3.40
CA GLU A 156 25.23 3.66 2.19
C GLU A 156 24.36 4.88 1.82
N PHE A 157 23.05 4.79 2.03
CA PHE A 157 22.10 5.85 1.71
C PHE A 157 21.33 6.27 2.97
N PRO A 158 21.76 7.33 3.66
CA PRO A 158 21.06 7.87 4.81
C PRO A 158 19.61 8.27 4.49
N CYS A 159 18.75 8.20 5.51
CA CYS A 159 17.34 8.56 5.40
C CYS A 159 17.17 10.03 4.99
N VAL A 160 16.32 10.30 4.00
CA VAL A 160 15.88 11.67 3.77
C VAL A 160 14.95 12.15 4.89
N PRO A 161 14.91 13.46 5.18
CA PRO A 161 14.01 13.98 6.19
C PRO A 161 12.56 13.68 5.79
N TYR A 162 11.79 13.13 6.73
CA TYR A 162 10.34 13.23 6.68
C TYR A 162 9.91 14.15 7.82
N PRO A 163 8.71 14.75 7.73
CA PRO A 163 8.20 15.56 8.82
C PRO A 163 8.23 14.77 10.13
N GLU A 164 9.03 15.23 11.09
CA GLU A 164 8.88 14.82 12.48
C GLU A 164 7.55 15.40 12.93
N ARG A 165 6.52 14.55 13.04
CA ARG A 165 5.25 14.96 13.61
C ARG A 165 5.14 14.36 15.01
N PRO A 166 5.27 15.16 16.08
CA PRO A 166 4.39 14.94 17.21
C PRO A 166 2.96 15.11 16.69
N LEU A 167 2.11 14.11 16.94
CA LEU A 167 0.66 14.25 16.78
C LEU A 167 0.14 15.27 17.82
#